data_AF-A0A928ZMU6-F1
#
_entry.id   AF-A0A928ZMU6-F1
#
_cell.length_a   1.000
_cell.length_b   1.000
_cell.length_c   1.000
_cell.angle_alpha   90.00
_cell.angle_beta   90.00
_cell.angle_gamma   90.00
#
_symmetry.space_group_name_H-M   'P 1'
#
loop_
_entity.id
_entity.type
_entity.pdbx_description
1 polymer ?
#
loop_
_entity_poly.entity_id
_entity_poly.type
_entity_poly.pdbx_seq_one_letter_code
_entity_poly.pdbx_strand_id
1 'polypeptide(L)'
;MYTVQILEWPHPVIDEDWAAGRLQWREITPLAYRELKAVCPLREEQADAFMQSELVDVLGNGDGLYVCCKRENGSCFARLLPGSDWWKRDYVPLPEVSRLA
;
A
#
# COMPACT_ATOMS: atom_id res chain seq x y z
N MET A 1 29.37 -12.74 -4.90
CA MET A 1 28.50 -12.20 -3.84
C MET A 1 27.53 -11.23 -4.51
N TYR A 2 26.31 -11.65 -4.79
CA TYR A 2 25.27 -10.75 -5.31
C TYR A 2 24.62 -10.08 -4.10
N THR A 3 25.02 -8.85 -3.81
CA THR A 3 24.26 -7.98 -2.92
C THR A 3 22.99 -7.59 -3.66
N VAL A 4 21.93 -8.39 -3.50
CA VAL A 4 20.58 -7.99 -3.87
C VAL A 4 20.25 -6.82 -2.98
N GLN A 5 20.34 -5.61 -3.52
CA GLN A 5 19.72 -4.44 -2.92
C GLN A 5 18.21 -4.66 -3.01
N ILE A 6 17.64 -5.34 -2.00
CA ILE A 6 16.19 -5.45 -1.80
C ILE A 6 15.74 -4.07 -1.34
N LEU A 7 15.39 -3.22 -2.31
CA LEU A 7 14.95 -1.83 -2.16
C LEU A 7 13.85 -1.64 -3.24
N GLU A 8 12.63 -1.17 -3.00
CA GLU A 8 12.07 -0.43 -1.87
C GLU A 8 10.58 -0.78 -1.76
N TRP A 9 10.23 -1.58 -0.75
CA TRP A 9 8.91 -1.46 -0.15
C TRP A 9 8.96 -0.21 0.73
N PRO A 10 8.12 0.83 0.55
CA PRO A 10 8.17 2.04 1.38
C PRO A 10 7.63 1.79 2.79
N HIS A 11 7.78 0.59 3.36
CA HIS A 11 7.30 0.21 4.70
C HIS A 11 7.54 1.32 5.72
N PRO A 12 8.77 1.85 5.87
CA PRO A 12 9.02 2.86 6.89
C PRO A 12 8.25 4.15 6.63
N VAL A 13 8.13 4.55 5.35
CA VAL A 13 7.47 5.81 4.96
C VAL A 13 5.96 5.71 5.07
N ILE A 14 5.35 4.58 4.70
CA ILE A 14 3.90 4.37 4.84
C ILE A 14 3.50 4.22 6.32
N ASP A 15 4.38 3.64 7.14
CA ASP A 15 4.20 3.57 8.59
C ASP A 15 4.33 4.96 9.22
N GLU A 16 5.35 5.74 8.83
CA GLU A 16 5.52 7.13 9.26
C GLU A 16 4.33 8.02 8.86
N ASP A 17 3.83 7.85 7.65
CA ASP A 17 2.63 8.55 7.19
C ASP A 17 1.43 8.21 8.05
N TRP A 18 1.23 6.92 8.34
CA TRP A 18 0.16 6.49 9.23
C TRP A 18 0.33 7.05 10.64
N ALA A 19 1.51 6.94 11.23
CA ALA A 19 1.83 7.47 12.56
C ALA A 19 1.65 8.99 12.65
N ALA A 20 1.89 9.71 11.56
CA ALA A 20 1.65 11.14 11.43
C ALA A 20 0.18 11.50 11.09
N GLY A 21 -0.71 10.53 10.96
CA GLY A 21 -2.11 10.73 10.56
C GLY A 21 -2.31 11.15 9.09
N ARG A 22 -1.28 10.99 8.26
CA ARG A 22 -1.30 11.31 6.82
C ARG A 22 -1.86 10.13 6.02
N LEU A 23 -3.13 10.22 5.67
CA LEU A 23 -3.80 9.23 4.83
C LEU A 23 -3.44 9.43 3.36
N GLN A 24 -2.21 9.11 2.95
CA GLN A 24 -1.72 9.33 1.58
C GLN A 24 -1.20 8.05 0.92
N TRP A 25 -1.18 8.07 -0.41
CA TRP A 25 -0.60 7.01 -1.23
C TRP A 25 0.89 7.26 -1.46
N ARG A 26 1.69 6.19 -1.42
CA ARG A 26 3.10 6.20 -1.84
C ARG A 26 3.28 5.38 -3.08
N GLU A 27 3.96 5.96 -4.07
CA GLU A 27 4.33 5.22 -5.27
C GLU A 27 5.31 4.10 -4.89
N ILE A 28 5.09 2.93 -5.48
CA ILE A 28 5.93 1.76 -5.34
C ILE A 28 6.31 1.24 -6.71
N THR A 29 7.40 0.49 -6.77
CA THR A 29 7.81 -0.14 -8.02
C THR A 29 6.79 -1.20 -8.45
N PRO A 30 6.63 -1.46 -9.76
CA PRO A 30 5.80 -2.57 -10.24
C PRO A 30 6.26 -3.94 -9.71
N LEU A 31 7.55 -4.10 -9.39
CA LEU A 31 8.07 -5.31 -8.76
C LEU A 31 7.52 -5.47 -7.34
N ALA A 32 7.62 -4.43 -6.50
CA ALA A 32 7.08 -4.43 -5.15
C ALA A 32 5.57 -4.73 -5.16
N TYR A 33 4.79 -4.10 -6.06
CA TYR A 33 3.35 -4.37 -6.20
C TYR A 33 3.06 -5.85 -6.45
N ARG A 34 3.83 -6.51 -7.32
CA ARG A 34 3.67 -7.93 -7.64
C ARG A 34 4.05 -8.82 -6.46
N GLU A 35 5.15 -8.50 -5.78
CA GLU A 35 5.61 -9.26 -4.61
C GLU A 35 4.58 -9.19 -3.49
N LEU A 36 4.07 -8.01 -3.14
CA LEU A 36 3.03 -7.86 -2.12
C LEU A 36 1.75 -8.61 -2.45
N LYS A 37 1.38 -8.63 -3.73
CA LYS A 37 0.22 -9.38 -4.20
C LYS A 37 0.42 -10.89 -4.06
N ALA A 38 1.65 -11.38 -4.15
CA ALA A 38 1.98 -12.80 -4.14
C ALA A 38 2.40 -13.33 -2.75
N VAL A 39 2.87 -12.46 -1.85
CA VAL A 39 3.45 -12.86 -0.56
C VAL A 39 2.41 -13.44 0.40
N CYS A 40 1.18 -12.92 0.39
CA CYS A 40 0.12 -13.40 1.28
C CYS A 40 -1.25 -13.40 0.58
N PRO A 41 -2.23 -14.14 1.14
CA PRO A 41 -3.60 -14.08 0.65
C PRO A 41 -4.15 -12.64 0.68
N LEU A 42 -5.10 -12.37 -0.20
CA LEU A 42 -5.74 -11.07 -0.28
C LEU A 42 -7.05 -11.10 0.50
N ARG A 43 -7.26 -10.13 1.39
CA ARG A 43 -8.55 -9.92 2.05
C ARG A 43 -9.58 -9.40 1.06
N GLU A 44 -9.14 -8.49 0.21
CA GLU A 44 -9.93 -7.84 -0.82
C GLU A 44 -9.12 -7.82 -2.11
N GLU A 45 -9.75 -8.13 -3.24
CA GLU A 45 -9.11 -8.10 -4.54
C GLU A 45 -10.04 -7.48 -5.60
N GLN A 46 -9.49 -6.56 -6.37
CA GLN A 46 -10.08 -5.98 -7.57
C GLN A 46 -9.04 -5.97 -8.70
N ALA A 47 -9.47 -5.66 -9.92
CA ALA A 47 -8.61 -5.71 -11.11
C ALA A 47 -7.31 -4.90 -10.96
N ASP A 48 -7.41 -3.71 -10.35
CA ASP A 48 -6.29 -2.78 -10.18
C ASP A 48 -6.03 -2.40 -8.72
N ALA A 49 -6.56 -3.15 -7.74
CA ALA A 49 -6.33 -2.87 -6.32
C ALA A 49 -6.47 -4.12 -5.46
N PHE A 50 -5.77 -4.16 -4.33
CA PHE A 50 -5.93 -5.22 -3.33
C PHE A 50 -5.62 -4.75 -1.91
N MET A 51 -6.08 -5.54 -0.94
CA MET A 51 -5.71 -5.45 0.48
C MET A 51 -5.15 -6.80 0.93
N GLN A 52 -4.00 -6.80 1.58
CA GLN A 52 -3.41 -8.01 2.16
C GLN A 52 -4.27 -8.53 3.33
N SER A 53 -4.29 -9.86 3.53
CA SER A 53 -5.03 -10.46 4.65
C SER A 53 -4.30 -10.39 5.98
N GLU A 54 -2.99 -10.20 5.95
CA GLU A 54 -2.14 -10.08 7.14
C GLU A 54 -2.24 -8.68 7.72
N LEU A 55 -2.42 -8.60 9.04
CA LEU A 55 -2.57 -7.35 9.76
C LEU A 55 -1.19 -6.77 10.03
N VAL A 56 -1.02 -5.47 9.79
CA VAL A 56 0.14 -4.70 10.24
C VAL A 56 0.00 -4.40 11.75
N ASP A 57 -1.19 -4.03 12.20
CA ASP A 57 -1.48 -3.70 13.59
C ASP A 57 -2.99 -3.85 13.92
N VAL A 58 -3.35 -3.79 15.20
CA VAL A 58 -4.74 -3.72 15.68
C VAL A 58 -4.98 -2.34 16.29
N LEU A 59 -5.92 -1.60 15.71
CA LEU A 59 -6.27 -0.26 16.14
C LEU A 59 -7.01 -0.27 17.49
N GLY A 60 -7.02 0.86 18.20
CA GLY A 60 -7.65 0.98 19.53
C GLY A 60 -9.18 0.72 19.55
N ASN A 61 -9.84 0.71 18.39
CA ASN A 61 -11.24 0.34 18.22
C ASN A 61 -11.44 -1.16 17.90
N GLY A 62 -10.37 -1.96 17.84
CA GLY A 62 -10.39 -3.37 17.50
C GLY A 62 -10.35 -3.68 15.99
N ASP A 63 -10.30 -2.67 15.11
CA ASP A 63 -10.16 -2.89 13.67
C ASP A 63 -8.72 -3.22 13.29
N GLY A 64 -8.55 -4.02 12.24
CA GLY A 64 -7.23 -4.37 11.71
C GLY A 64 -6.70 -3.26 10.80
N LEU A 65 -5.40 -2.99 10.89
CA LEU A 65 -4.67 -2.15 9.96
C LEU A 65 -3.99 -3.02 8.90
N TYR A 66 -4.19 -2.70 7.62
CA TYR A 66 -3.71 -3.53 6.52
C TYR A 66 -2.94 -2.73 5.50
N VAL A 67 -2.08 -3.44 4.77
CA VAL A 67 -1.46 -2.92 3.55
C VAL A 67 -2.48 -2.94 2.41
N CYS A 68 -2.70 -1.78 1.83
CA CYS A 68 -3.56 -1.56 0.68
C CYS A 68 -2.71 -1.10 -0.50
N CYS A 69 -2.89 -1.74 -1.67
CA CYS A 69 -2.20 -1.38 -2.90
C CYS A 69 -3.19 -1.07 -4.02
N LYS A 70 -2.82 -0.18 -4.94
CA LYS A 70 -3.54 0.04 -6.19
C LYS A 70 -2.63 0.38 -7.36
N ARG A 71 -3.13 0.19 -8.58
CA ARG A 71 -2.48 0.55 -9.83
C ARG A 71 -3.35 1.55 -10.59
N GLU A 72 -2.75 2.63 -11.06
CA GLU A 72 -3.46 3.65 -11.84
C GLU A 72 -2.51 4.29 -12.84
N ASN A 73 -2.94 4.41 -14.11
CA ASN A 73 -2.15 5.02 -15.19
C ASN A 73 -0.74 4.45 -15.38
N GLY A 74 -0.53 3.17 -15.05
CA GLY A 74 0.76 2.48 -15.16
C GLY A 74 1.67 2.62 -13.93
N SER A 75 1.33 3.47 -12.96
CA SER A 75 2.01 3.57 -11.66
C SER A 75 1.34 2.66 -10.63
N CYS A 76 2.12 2.20 -9.66
CA CYS A 76 1.66 1.37 -8.55
C CYS A 76 1.80 2.14 -7.24
N PHE A 77 0.87 1.95 -6.31
CA PHE A 77 0.82 2.68 -5.07
C PHE A 77 0.51 1.76 -3.89
N ALA A 78 1.00 2.12 -2.72
CA ALA A 78 0.68 1.49 -1.45
C ALA A 78 0.38 2.50 -0.35
N ARG A 79 -0.38 2.06 0.65
CA ARG A 79 -0.65 2.78 1.91
C ARG A 79 -1.14 1.82 2.98
N LEU A 80 -1.18 2.31 4.22
CA LEU A 80 -1.96 1.66 5.28
C LEU A 80 -3.42 2.12 5.24
N LEU A 81 -4.32 1.18 5.49
CA LEU A 81 -5.76 1.39 5.50
C LEU A 81 -6.43 0.45 6.51
N PRO A 82 -7.31 0.96 7.39
CA PRO A 82 -8.14 0.09 8.22
C PRO A 82 -9.01 -0.84 7.37
N GLY A 83 -9.23 -2.07 7.83
CA GLY A 83 -10.03 -3.05 7.09
C GLY A 83 -11.46 -2.58 6.83
N SER A 84 -12.06 -1.89 7.81
CA SER A 84 -13.39 -1.29 7.67
C SER A 84 -13.47 -0.15 6.65
N ASP A 85 -12.33 0.41 6.27
CA ASP A 85 -12.20 1.57 5.40
C ASP A 85 -11.80 1.24 3.97
N TRP A 86 -11.84 -0.04 3.57
CA TRP A 86 -11.53 -0.46 2.19
C TRP A 86 -12.29 0.35 1.12
N TRP A 87 -13.56 0.65 1.38
CA TRP A 87 -14.41 1.47 0.49
C TRP A 87 -13.90 2.91 0.31
N LYS A 88 -13.08 3.44 1.24
CA LYS A 88 -12.47 4.77 1.17
C LYS A 88 -11.20 4.82 0.32
N ARG A 89 -10.73 3.68 -0.22
CA ARG A 89 -9.51 3.59 -1.02
C ARG A 89 -9.43 4.66 -2.11
N ASP A 90 -10.53 4.88 -2.82
CA ASP A 90 -10.59 5.77 -3.99
C ASP A 90 -10.93 7.23 -3.62
N TYR A 91 -11.21 7.52 -2.34
CA TYR A 91 -11.50 8.88 -1.85
C TYR A 91 -10.23 9.68 -1.52
N VAL A 92 -9.08 9.01 -1.41
CA VAL A 92 -7.79 9.67 -1.20
C VAL A 92 -7.10 9.87 -2.55
N PRO A 93 -6.74 11.13 -2.89
CA PRO A 93 -6.08 11.41 -4.15
C PRO A 93 -4.71 10.71 -4.22
N LEU A 94 -4.36 10.26 -5.41
CA LEU A 94 -2.99 9.82 -5.69
C LEU A 94 -2.05 11.03 -5.67
N PRO A 95 -0.78 10.87 -5.26
CA PRO A 95 0.22 11.89 -5.47
C PRO A 95 0.35 12.15 -6.97
N GLU A 96 0.67 13.40 -7.33
CA GLU A 96 1.06 13.72 -8.70
C GLU A 96 2.29 12.88 -9.04
N VAL A 97 2.09 11.84 -9.84
CA VAL A 97 3.20 11.07 -10.41
C VAL A 97 3.99 12.08 -11.22
N SER A 98 5.17 12.45 -10.70
CA SER A 98 6.07 13.33 -11.42
C SER A 98 6.50 12.55 -12.66
N ARG A 99 5.74 12.72 -13.75
CA ARG A 99 6.26 12.51 -15.09
C ARG A 99 7.48 13.43 -15.16
N LEU A 100 8.66 12.86 -14.94
CA LEU A 100 9.91 13.47 -15.36
C LEU A 100 9.70 13.80 -16.84
N ALA A 101 9.39 15.07 -17.09
CA ALA A 101 9.31 15.66 -18.42
C ALA A 101 10.72 15.95 -18.91
#